data_AF-A0A2G4FNG6-F1
#
_entry.id   AF-A0A2G4FNG6-F1
#
_cell.length_a   1.000
_cell.length_b   1.000
_cell.length_c   1.000
_cell.angle_alpha   90.00
_cell.angle_beta   90.00
_cell.angle_gamma   90.00
#
_symmetry.space_group_name_H-M   'P 1'
#
loop_
_entity.id
_entity.type
_entity.pdbx_description
1 polymer ?
#
loop_
_entity_poly.entity_id
_entity_poly.type
_entity_poly.pdbx_seq_one_letter_code
_entity_poly.pdbx_strand_id
1 'polypeptide(L)'
;MDILWSVLLRIGQTAVEASSTLFVGFFVAAVMRRMLGPESTRNLFGGEGLKGLFRAWVIGSLLPVCSLGVIPVAREMRRAGVPTATILAFVLAAPQLNPLSFLYGLTLSEPIVIICFVIATMLLAISGGELWKRVFEKPSDSLLPCDEPMAPPGIKRLISVVVSAAKETVSPSMGYILIGILFTGFFAGLIPHGALSMTMRHDDWKSPALMALISLPAYSGVLPGMMRIGLIFEHGNSTGAAFLLFELGVGFNLGLIVWAMSELGWRRGMLWLLMICVLVLGVGYLMEQPLYFAKEEAVHTHAFDDWTSPFPSGSNVSYEVVLGKLMQKVEVLEPVALGGILLLFILGSTLYCFDRVGQVEKWLTTLPPVSEAPVGVWNRGVPGPVLGVVALLGLVVFSMVALYIYYPDPKQAFAEIVRVRTEASVAVRTGKKEEAIRRIQQWDLLTRKLQVGVFIRTGSMDPEVGKITEDLRERLEDLRDALLADDLTKAKELLPIVEKAYGKCRACFKFNE
;
A
#
# COMPACT_ATOMS: atom_id res chain seq x y z
N MET A 1 -1.12 -32.40 2.50
CA MET A 1 -2.13 -31.47 3.04
C MET A 1 -1.56 -30.07 3.24
N ASP A 2 -0.25 -29.95 3.46
CA ASP A 2 0.47 -28.71 3.77
C ASP A 2 0.33 -27.63 2.69
N ILE A 3 0.31 -27.99 1.41
CA ILE A 3 0.08 -27.05 0.29
C ILE A 3 -1.32 -26.45 0.36
N LEU A 4 -2.35 -27.26 0.62
CA LEU A 4 -3.73 -26.76 0.74
C LEU A 4 -3.85 -25.76 1.89
N TRP A 5 -3.29 -26.09 3.05
CA TRP A 5 -3.27 -25.17 4.19
C TRP A 5 -2.46 -23.91 3.93
N SER A 6 -1.34 -24.02 3.19
CA SER A 6 -0.55 -22.87 2.74
C SER A 6 -1.37 -21.94 1.86
N VAL A 7 -2.05 -22.49 0.85
CA VAL A 7 -2.90 -21.73 -0.07
C VAL A 7 -4.03 -21.04 0.68
N LEU A 8 -4.76 -21.77 1.55
CA LEU A 8 -5.85 -21.20 2.33
C LEU A 8 -5.39 -20.07 3.26
N LEU A 9 -4.24 -20.26 3.93
CA LEU A 9 -3.65 -19.23 4.79
C LEU A 9 -3.27 -17.99 3.98
N ARG A 10 -2.60 -18.15 2.82
CA ARG A 10 -2.18 -17.04 1.97
C ARG A 10 -3.36 -16.27 1.36
N ILE A 11 -4.43 -16.97 0.95
CA ILE A 11 -5.70 -16.34 0.54
C ILE A 11 -6.26 -15.49 1.68
N GLY A 12 -6.34 -16.05 2.89
CA GLY A 12 -6.85 -15.34 4.06
C GLY A 12 -6.01 -14.10 4.41
N GLN A 13 -4.69 -14.24 4.44
CA GLN A 13 -3.76 -13.13 4.71
C GLN A 13 -3.90 -12.02 3.65
N THR A 14 -4.00 -12.39 2.38
CA THR A 14 -4.18 -11.43 1.28
C THR A 14 -5.52 -10.68 1.41
N ALA A 15 -6.60 -11.39 1.78
CA ALA A 15 -7.91 -10.78 1.98
C ALA A 15 -7.94 -9.82 3.18
N VAL A 16 -7.32 -10.20 4.30
CA VAL A 16 -7.17 -9.35 5.49
C VAL A 16 -6.38 -8.08 5.14
N GLU A 17 -5.23 -8.24 4.48
CA GLU A 17 -4.34 -7.15 4.07
C GLU A 17 -5.00 -6.19 3.08
N ALA A 18 -5.79 -6.70 2.14
CA ALA A 18 -6.51 -5.86 1.16
C ALA A 18 -7.77 -5.19 1.73
N SER A 19 -8.30 -5.65 2.87
CA SER A 19 -9.63 -5.25 3.36
C SER A 19 -9.79 -3.74 3.57
N SER A 20 -8.83 -3.08 4.21
CA SER A 20 -8.87 -1.64 4.50
C SER A 20 -8.90 -0.81 3.22
N THR A 21 -8.01 -1.11 2.28
CA THR A 21 -7.90 -0.42 0.99
C THR A 21 -9.07 -0.73 0.05
N LEU A 22 -9.62 -1.94 0.08
CA LEU A 22 -10.84 -2.31 -0.64
C LEU A 22 -12.04 -1.51 -0.14
N PHE A 23 -12.18 -1.40 1.18
CA PHE A 23 -13.25 -0.62 1.80
C PHE A 23 -13.18 0.85 1.34
N VAL A 24 -11.98 1.45 1.38
CA VAL A 24 -11.75 2.80 0.84
C VAL A 24 -12.08 2.86 -0.65
N GLY A 25 -11.62 1.91 -1.46
CA GLY A 25 -11.87 1.87 -2.90
C GLY A 25 -13.36 1.87 -3.27
N PHE A 26 -14.18 1.09 -2.56
CA PHE A 26 -15.64 1.10 -2.76
C PHE A 26 -16.28 2.44 -2.44
N PHE A 27 -15.84 3.09 -1.35
CA PHE A 27 -16.35 4.41 -0.98
C PHE A 27 -15.87 5.51 -1.92
N VAL A 28 -14.60 5.50 -2.35
CA VAL A 28 -14.06 6.46 -3.31
C VAL A 28 -14.83 6.37 -4.63
N ALA A 29 -15.04 5.16 -5.15
CA ALA A 29 -15.85 4.91 -6.33
C ALA A 29 -17.29 5.46 -6.18
N ALA A 30 -17.92 5.20 -5.02
CA ALA A 30 -19.26 5.71 -4.72
C ALA A 30 -19.34 7.25 -4.57
N VAL A 31 -18.34 7.86 -3.96
CA VAL A 31 -18.21 9.33 -3.81
C VAL A 31 -18.02 9.96 -5.19
N MET A 32 -17.17 9.40 -6.04
CA MET A 32 -17.00 9.87 -7.42
C MET A 32 -18.32 9.83 -8.18
N ARG A 33 -19.07 8.73 -8.05
CA ARG A 33 -20.36 8.57 -8.72
C ARG A 33 -21.47 9.48 -8.20
N ARG A 34 -21.61 9.63 -6.87
CA ARG A 34 -22.80 10.31 -6.26
C ARG A 34 -22.54 11.71 -5.74
N MET A 35 -21.29 12.07 -5.41
CA MET A 35 -20.93 13.39 -4.91
C MET A 35 -20.26 14.27 -5.97
N LEU A 36 -19.43 13.71 -6.83
CA LEU A 36 -18.79 14.46 -7.91
C LEU A 36 -19.63 14.41 -9.19
N GLY A 37 -20.10 13.22 -9.56
CA GLY A 37 -20.77 12.96 -10.83
C GLY A 37 -19.78 12.85 -12.01
N PRO A 38 -20.25 12.45 -13.21
CA PRO A 38 -19.40 12.21 -14.38
C PRO A 38 -18.61 13.44 -14.83
N GLU A 39 -19.26 14.60 -14.92
CA GLU A 39 -18.64 15.84 -15.39
C GLU A 39 -17.53 16.33 -14.44
N SER A 40 -17.81 16.42 -13.12
CA SER A 40 -16.79 16.84 -12.16
C SER A 40 -15.65 15.83 -12.07
N THR A 41 -15.93 14.53 -12.21
CA THR A 41 -14.89 13.50 -12.27
C THR A 41 -13.99 13.70 -13.48
N ARG A 42 -14.56 13.94 -14.66
CA ARG A 42 -13.78 14.27 -15.86
C ARG A 42 -12.98 15.55 -15.72
N ASN A 43 -13.53 16.57 -15.07
CA ASN A 43 -12.82 17.84 -14.85
C ASN A 43 -11.67 17.69 -13.84
N LEU A 44 -11.86 16.86 -12.81
CA LEU A 44 -10.84 16.55 -11.79
C LEU A 44 -9.61 15.88 -12.42
N PHE A 45 -9.85 14.88 -13.26
CA PHE A 45 -8.81 14.19 -14.04
C PHE A 45 -8.55 14.85 -15.42
N GLY A 46 -9.18 16.00 -15.65
CA GLY A 46 -9.25 16.66 -16.95
C GLY A 46 -7.99 17.47 -17.25
N GLY A 47 -7.77 17.73 -18.53
CA GLY A 47 -6.60 18.43 -19.05
C GLY A 47 -6.06 17.71 -20.28
N GLU A 48 -5.80 18.44 -21.36
CA GLU A 48 -5.25 17.84 -22.57
C GLU A 48 -3.81 17.37 -22.35
N GLY A 49 -3.51 16.15 -22.82
CA GLY A 49 -2.16 15.59 -22.84
C GLY A 49 -1.56 15.36 -21.46
N LEU A 50 -0.30 15.76 -21.28
CA LEU A 50 0.50 15.47 -20.08
C LEU A 50 -0.09 16.02 -18.78
N LYS A 51 -0.89 17.10 -18.85
CA LYS A 51 -1.52 17.69 -17.66
C LYS A 51 -2.53 16.73 -17.01
N GLY A 52 -3.31 16.02 -17.81
CA GLY A 52 -4.25 15.01 -17.32
C GLY A 52 -3.52 13.82 -16.68
N LEU A 53 -2.44 13.36 -17.31
CA LEU A 53 -1.61 12.26 -16.80
C LEU A 53 -0.96 12.61 -15.46
N PHE A 54 -0.38 13.82 -15.36
CA PHE A 54 0.23 14.29 -14.12
C PHE A 54 -0.80 14.44 -13.00
N ARG A 55 -1.99 14.99 -13.29
CA ARG A 55 -3.09 15.06 -12.30
C ARG A 55 -3.53 13.68 -11.82
N ALA A 56 -3.65 12.72 -12.74
CA ALA A 56 -3.96 11.33 -12.41
C ALA A 56 -2.91 10.71 -11.51
N TRP A 57 -1.62 10.94 -11.78
CA TRP A 57 -0.54 10.49 -10.91
C TRP A 57 -0.65 11.13 -9.51
N VAL A 58 -0.76 12.46 -9.41
CA VAL A 58 -0.88 13.15 -8.11
C VAL A 58 -2.07 12.64 -7.30
N ILE A 59 -3.26 12.55 -7.92
CA ILE A 59 -4.47 12.09 -7.21
C ILE A 59 -4.31 10.62 -6.81
N GLY A 60 -3.79 9.77 -7.71
CA GLY A 60 -3.50 8.37 -7.42
C GLY A 60 -2.57 8.24 -6.21
N SER A 61 -1.42 8.90 -6.24
CA SER A 61 -0.39 8.85 -5.20
C SER A 61 -0.83 9.41 -3.83
N LEU A 62 -1.98 10.07 -3.76
CA LEU A 62 -2.56 10.55 -2.50
C LEU A 62 -3.63 9.59 -1.96
N LEU A 63 -4.29 8.81 -2.82
CA LEU A 63 -5.38 7.93 -2.40
C LEU A 63 -4.82 6.68 -1.69
N PRO A 64 -5.31 6.34 -0.48
CA PRO A 64 -4.87 5.15 0.25
C PRO A 64 -5.58 3.90 -0.29
N VAL A 65 -5.32 3.56 -1.55
CA VAL A 65 -5.85 2.37 -2.23
C VAL A 65 -4.70 1.49 -2.71
N CYS A 66 -4.88 0.17 -2.71
CA CYS A 66 -3.92 -0.77 -3.30
C CYS A 66 -4.37 -1.16 -4.72
N SER A 67 -3.62 -2.06 -5.36
CA SER A 67 -3.91 -2.56 -6.71
C SER A 67 -5.23 -3.33 -6.81
N LEU A 68 -5.80 -3.81 -5.69
CA LEU A 68 -7.15 -4.38 -5.65
C LEU A 68 -8.21 -3.30 -5.41
N GLY A 69 -7.95 -2.36 -4.50
CA GLY A 69 -8.84 -1.23 -4.20
C GLY A 69 -8.98 -0.21 -5.33
N VAL A 70 -8.02 -0.15 -6.25
CA VAL A 70 -8.06 0.74 -7.42
C VAL A 70 -9.06 0.27 -8.49
N ILE A 71 -9.40 -1.02 -8.54
CA ILE A 71 -10.30 -1.61 -9.55
C ILE A 71 -11.69 -0.92 -9.58
N PRO A 72 -12.44 -0.82 -8.47
CA PRO A 72 -13.74 -0.13 -8.48
C PRO A 72 -13.61 1.35 -8.86
N VAL A 73 -12.53 2.02 -8.41
CA VAL A 73 -12.27 3.43 -8.72
C VAL A 73 -12.02 3.62 -10.22
N ALA A 74 -11.18 2.77 -10.82
CA ALA A 74 -10.85 2.81 -12.23
C ALA A 74 -12.06 2.49 -13.12
N ARG A 75 -12.94 1.59 -12.69
CA ARG A 75 -14.22 1.32 -13.36
C ARG A 75 -15.17 2.51 -13.32
N GLU A 76 -15.23 3.22 -12.20
CA GLU A 76 -16.03 4.45 -12.12
C GLU A 76 -15.42 5.61 -12.91
N MET A 77 -14.09 5.74 -12.98
CA MET A 77 -13.43 6.67 -13.91
C MET A 77 -13.78 6.36 -15.36
N ARG A 78 -13.78 5.07 -15.72
CA ARG A 78 -14.15 4.60 -17.05
C ARG A 78 -15.59 4.94 -17.38
N ARG A 79 -16.51 4.67 -16.45
CA ARG A 79 -17.94 5.00 -16.56
C ARG A 79 -18.19 6.51 -16.68
N ALA A 80 -17.41 7.32 -15.97
CA ALA A 80 -17.48 8.78 -16.05
C ALA A 80 -16.96 9.34 -17.39
N GLY A 81 -16.33 8.52 -18.25
CA GLY A 81 -15.76 8.95 -19.52
C GLY A 81 -14.40 9.64 -19.39
N VAL A 82 -13.62 9.31 -18.36
CA VAL A 82 -12.22 9.76 -18.25
C VAL A 82 -11.39 9.09 -19.37
N PRO A 83 -10.47 9.81 -20.04
CA PRO A 83 -9.62 9.23 -21.08
C PRO A 83 -8.84 8.00 -20.59
N THR A 84 -8.76 6.95 -21.40
CA THR A 84 -8.13 5.68 -21.03
C THR A 84 -6.67 5.84 -20.60
N ALA A 85 -5.92 6.68 -21.31
CA ALA A 85 -4.53 7.00 -20.97
C ALA A 85 -4.39 7.56 -19.54
N THR A 86 -5.33 8.42 -19.14
CA THR A 86 -5.39 9.01 -17.79
C THR A 86 -5.78 7.97 -16.74
N ILE A 87 -6.71 7.05 -17.06
CA ILE A 87 -7.08 5.94 -16.18
C ILE A 87 -5.87 5.03 -15.95
N LEU A 88 -5.12 4.70 -17.01
CA LEU A 88 -3.93 3.85 -16.90
C LEU A 88 -2.83 4.52 -16.08
N ALA A 89 -2.57 5.82 -16.27
CA ALA A 89 -1.63 6.56 -15.43
C ALA A 89 -2.06 6.58 -13.96
N PHE A 90 -3.36 6.74 -13.68
CA PHE A 90 -3.92 6.65 -12.33
C PHE A 90 -3.75 5.25 -11.73
N VAL A 91 -4.06 4.20 -12.48
CA VAL A 91 -3.96 2.80 -12.05
C VAL A 91 -2.52 2.41 -11.74
N LEU A 92 -1.55 2.90 -12.52
CA LEU A 92 -0.13 2.72 -12.23
C LEU A 92 0.26 3.44 -10.92
N ALA A 93 -0.17 4.68 -10.74
CA ALA A 93 0.27 5.51 -9.62
C ALA A 93 -0.36 5.17 -8.26
N ALA A 94 -1.66 4.84 -8.24
CA ALA A 94 -2.45 4.79 -7.00
C ALA A 94 -2.00 3.71 -6.01
N PRO A 95 -1.66 2.49 -6.43
CA PRO A 95 -1.19 1.46 -5.52
C PRO A 95 0.22 1.71 -4.99
N GLN A 96 1.03 2.49 -5.69
CA GLN A 96 2.46 2.59 -5.43
C GLN A 96 2.75 3.58 -4.30
N LEU A 97 2.09 4.73 -4.34
CA LEU A 97 2.35 5.80 -3.39
C LEU A 97 1.07 6.14 -2.63
N ASN A 98 1.22 6.26 -1.33
CA ASN A 98 0.29 6.98 -0.48
C ASN A 98 1.12 7.68 0.62
N PRO A 99 0.54 8.68 1.31
CA PRO A 99 1.28 9.42 2.33
C PRO A 99 1.86 8.51 3.41
N LEU A 100 1.17 7.45 3.84
CA LEU A 100 1.70 6.54 4.85
C LEU A 100 2.90 5.75 4.31
N SER A 101 2.80 5.18 3.13
CA SER A 101 3.86 4.38 2.50
C SER A 101 5.11 5.20 2.21
N PHE A 102 4.97 6.47 1.80
CA PHE A 102 6.11 7.38 1.66
C PHE A 102 6.86 7.54 2.99
N LEU A 103 6.13 7.62 4.10
CA LEU A 103 6.70 7.79 5.43
C LEU A 103 7.39 6.54 5.95
N TYR A 104 6.73 5.39 5.80
CA TYR A 104 7.36 4.11 6.06
C TYR A 104 8.64 3.96 5.22
N GLY A 105 8.61 4.31 3.94
CA GLY A 105 9.78 4.34 3.07
C GLY A 105 10.91 5.23 3.60
N LEU A 106 10.61 6.47 3.99
CA LEU A 106 11.60 7.38 4.60
C LEU A 106 12.17 6.87 5.92
N THR A 107 11.40 6.03 6.63
CA THR A 107 11.90 5.34 7.81
C THR A 107 12.85 4.26 7.40
N LEU A 108 12.42 3.41 6.45
CA LEU A 108 13.05 2.15 6.11
C LEU A 108 14.21 2.22 5.11
N SER A 109 14.45 3.37 4.50
CA SER A 109 15.44 3.49 3.43
C SER A 109 16.05 4.89 3.44
N GLU A 110 17.19 5.03 2.75
CA GLU A 110 17.79 6.35 2.58
C GLU A 110 16.83 7.29 1.83
N PRO A 111 16.66 8.56 2.27
CA PRO A 111 15.74 9.50 1.65
C PRO A 111 15.95 9.67 0.13
N ILE A 112 17.19 9.58 -0.33
CA ILE A 112 17.51 9.68 -1.76
C ILE A 112 16.92 8.54 -2.59
N VAL A 113 16.92 7.31 -2.05
CA VAL A 113 16.33 6.14 -2.71
C VAL A 113 14.82 6.32 -2.88
N ILE A 114 14.15 6.77 -1.81
CA ILE A 114 12.70 7.00 -1.84
C ILE A 114 12.32 8.11 -2.83
N ILE A 115 13.07 9.22 -2.86
CA ILE A 115 12.85 10.30 -3.83
C ILE A 115 13.04 9.79 -5.26
N CYS A 116 14.10 9.00 -5.52
CA CYS A 116 14.32 8.38 -6.82
C CYS A 116 13.18 7.43 -7.20
N PHE A 117 12.66 6.63 -6.27
CA PHE A 117 11.52 5.74 -6.51
C PHE A 117 10.27 6.56 -6.85
N VAL A 118 9.96 7.63 -6.10
CA VAL A 118 8.81 8.52 -6.39
C VAL A 118 8.93 9.17 -7.76
N ILE A 119 10.11 9.64 -8.15
CA ILE A 119 10.33 10.23 -9.48
C ILE A 119 10.19 9.16 -10.56
N ALA A 120 10.74 7.96 -10.34
CA ALA A 120 10.64 6.86 -11.28
C ALA A 120 9.18 6.41 -11.47
N THR A 121 8.40 6.24 -10.39
CA THR A 121 6.97 5.89 -10.47
C THR A 121 6.19 6.94 -11.25
N MET A 122 6.49 8.23 -11.02
CA MET A 122 5.89 9.34 -11.77
C MET A 122 6.18 9.25 -13.26
N LEU A 123 7.45 9.06 -13.62
CA LEU A 123 7.87 8.95 -15.00
C LEU A 123 7.27 7.72 -15.67
N LEU A 124 7.21 6.58 -14.98
CA LEU A 124 6.61 5.34 -15.46
C LEU A 124 5.09 5.49 -15.68
N ALA A 125 4.36 6.08 -14.73
CA ALA A 125 2.93 6.32 -14.83
C ALA A 125 2.57 7.24 -16.01
N ILE A 126 3.30 8.36 -16.15
CA ILE A 126 3.11 9.30 -17.27
C ILE A 126 3.48 8.64 -18.60
N SER A 127 4.63 7.95 -18.65
CA SER A 127 5.08 7.25 -19.86
C SER A 127 4.10 6.16 -20.27
N GLY A 128 3.52 5.43 -19.31
CA GLY A 128 2.55 4.38 -19.57
C GLY A 128 1.23 4.91 -20.12
N GLY A 129 0.73 6.02 -19.58
CA GLY A 129 -0.44 6.71 -20.13
C GLY A 129 -0.17 7.27 -21.54
N GLU A 130 0.96 7.93 -21.74
CA GLU A 130 1.32 8.53 -23.04
C GLU A 130 1.57 7.46 -24.11
N LEU A 131 2.18 6.33 -23.74
CA LEU A 131 2.40 5.20 -24.63
C LEU A 131 1.06 4.59 -25.09
N TRP A 132 0.09 4.48 -24.17
CA TRP A 132 -1.25 4.07 -24.52
C TRP A 132 -1.89 5.01 -25.54
N LYS A 133 -1.85 6.32 -25.25
CA LYS A 133 -2.37 7.37 -26.12
C LYS A 133 -1.79 7.33 -27.53
N ARG A 134 -0.48 7.11 -27.67
CA ARG A 134 0.20 7.14 -28.99
C ARG A 134 0.02 5.86 -29.80
N VAL A 135 0.00 4.70 -29.14
CA VAL A 135 0.12 3.41 -29.83
C VAL A 135 -1.21 2.64 -29.90
N PHE A 136 -2.09 2.81 -28.91
CA PHE A 136 -3.26 1.93 -28.74
C PHE A 136 -4.61 2.65 -28.69
N GLU A 137 -4.63 3.95 -28.41
CA GLU A 137 -5.85 4.73 -28.28
C GLU A 137 -6.61 4.78 -29.61
N LYS A 138 -7.89 4.41 -29.54
CA LYS A 138 -8.82 4.48 -30.66
C LYS A 138 -9.96 5.45 -30.33
N PRO A 139 -10.59 6.07 -31.35
CA PRO A 139 -11.78 6.90 -31.14
C PRO A 139 -12.89 6.16 -30.40
N SER A 140 -13.04 4.85 -30.62
CA SER A 140 -14.00 3.98 -29.94
C SER A 140 -13.75 3.81 -28.44
N ASP A 141 -12.54 4.13 -27.96
CA ASP A 141 -12.21 4.03 -26.54
C ASP A 141 -12.75 5.23 -25.74
N SER A 142 -13.23 6.27 -26.43
CA SER A 142 -13.91 7.42 -25.83
C SER A 142 -15.36 7.03 -25.50
N LEU A 143 -15.63 6.64 -24.25
CA LEU A 143 -17.00 6.35 -23.82
C LEU A 143 -17.79 7.65 -23.69
N LEU A 144 -19.02 7.65 -24.21
CA LEU A 144 -20.00 8.68 -23.86
C LEU A 144 -20.29 8.57 -22.36
N PRO A 145 -20.28 9.69 -21.61
CA PRO A 145 -20.59 9.66 -20.19
C PRO A 145 -21.98 9.07 -19.96
N CYS A 146 -22.10 8.19 -18.97
CA CYS A 146 -23.41 7.81 -18.45
C CYS A 146 -23.92 8.96 -17.57
N ASP A 147 -24.76 9.82 -18.12
CA ASP A 147 -25.44 10.88 -17.35
C ASP A 147 -26.49 10.26 -16.42
N GLU A 148 -26.07 10.00 -15.18
CA GLU A 148 -26.96 9.52 -14.12
C GLU A 148 -27.51 10.68 -13.30
N PRO A 149 -28.81 10.65 -12.95
CA PRO A 149 -29.41 11.66 -12.10
C PRO A 149 -28.72 11.66 -10.73
N MET A 150 -28.33 12.85 -10.29
CA MET A 150 -27.60 13.05 -9.05
C MET A 150 -28.59 13.20 -7.89
N ALA A 151 -28.31 12.55 -6.75
CA ALA A 151 -29.13 12.70 -5.56
C ALA A 151 -29.07 14.16 -5.05
N PRO A 152 -30.19 14.73 -4.56
CA PRO A 152 -30.22 16.08 -4.06
C PRO A 152 -29.26 16.25 -2.86
N PRO A 153 -28.63 17.43 -2.70
CA PRO A 153 -27.77 17.71 -1.56
C PRO A 153 -28.47 17.43 -0.22
N GLY A 154 -27.75 16.84 0.73
CA GLY A 154 -28.27 16.48 2.05
C GLY A 154 -28.16 14.98 2.36
N ILE A 155 -28.98 14.50 3.29
CA ILE A 155 -28.87 13.12 3.81
C ILE A 155 -29.13 12.07 2.73
N LYS A 156 -30.02 12.34 1.77
CA LYS A 156 -30.28 11.46 0.61
C LYS A 156 -29.01 11.22 -0.21
N ARG A 157 -28.14 12.23 -0.35
CA ARG A 157 -26.86 12.08 -1.06
C ARG A 157 -25.89 11.19 -0.31
N LEU A 158 -25.81 11.34 1.02
CA LEU A 158 -24.96 10.48 1.85
C LEU A 158 -25.44 9.02 1.82
N ILE A 159 -26.75 8.80 1.92
CA ILE A 159 -27.34 7.46 1.79
C ILE A 159 -27.07 6.90 0.39
N SER A 160 -27.16 7.73 -0.65
CA SER A 160 -26.84 7.32 -2.03
C SER A 160 -25.39 6.87 -2.20
N VAL A 161 -24.44 7.50 -1.51
CA VAL A 161 -23.03 7.03 -1.47
C VAL A 161 -22.94 5.64 -0.84
N VAL A 162 -23.54 5.43 0.33
CA VAL A 162 -23.51 4.12 1.02
C VAL A 162 -24.17 3.03 0.16
N VAL A 163 -25.33 3.33 -0.44
CA VAL A 163 -26.03 2.41 -1.36
C VAL A 163 -25.19 2.13 -2.60
N SER A 164 -24.50 3.13 -3.15
CA SER A 164 -23.63 2.94 -4.31
C SER A 164 -22.38 2.10 -3.96
N ALA A 165 -21.78 2.31 -2.79
CA ALA A 165 -20.67 1.49 -2.30
C ALA A 165 -21.11 0.04 -2.09
N ALA A 166 -22.29 -0.18 -1.51
CA ALA A 166 -22.87 -1.51 -1.33
C ALA A 166 -23.13 -2.21 -2.68
N LYS A 167 -23.73 -1.52 -3.66
CA LYS A 167 -23.91 -2.06 -5.02
C LYS A 167 -22.56 -2.39 -5.68
N GLU A 168 -21.51 -1.63 -5.40
CA GLU A 168 -20.20 -1.87 -5.98
C GLU A 168 -19.56 -3.17 -5.47
N THR A 169 -19.82 -3.57 -4.22
CA THR A 169 -19.33 -4.84 -3.64
C THR A 169 -19.91 -6.10 -4.30
N VAL A 170 -21.04 -5.99 -5.00
CA VAL A 170 -21.67 -7.09 -5.75
C VAL A 170 -21.55 -6.90 -7.27
N SER A 171 -20.77 -5.91 -7.70
CA SER A 171 -20.53 -5.63 -9.11
C SER A 171 -19.40 -6.53 -9.68
N PRO A 172 -19.14 -6.49 -11.00
CA PRO A 172 -18.00 -7.20 -11.60
C PRO A 172 -16.64 -6.89 -10.95
N SER A 173 -16.47 -5.76 -10.26
CA SER A 173 -15.27 -5.39 -9.50
C SER A 173 -14.89 -6.49 -8.52
N MET A 174 -15.88 -7.03 -7.81
CA MET A 174 -15.66 -8.11 -6.85
C MET A 174 -15.11 -9.37 -7.52
N GLY A 175 -15.57 -9.68 -8.74
CA GLY A 175 -15.03 -10.81 -9.51
C GLY A 175 -13.54 -10.66 -9.80
N TYR A 176 -13.11 -9.48 -10.26
CA TYR A 176 -11.68 -9.20 -10.51
C TYR A 176 -10.86 -9.21 -9.22
N ILE A 177 -11.39 -8.64 -8.13
CA ILE A 177 -10.75 -8.64 -6.81
C ILE A 177 -10.53 -10.08 -6.32
N LEU A 178 -11.57 -10.93 -6.41
CA LEU A 178 -11.48 -12.34 -6.03
C LEU A 178 -10.45 -13.11 -6.88
N ILE A 179 -10.38 -12.84 -8.19
CA ILE A 179 -9.33 -13.42 -9.05
C ILE A 179 -7.93 -13.05 -8.52
N GLY A 180 -7.70 -11.78 -8.16
CA GLY A 180 -6.42 -11.33 -7.62
C GLY A 180 -6.06 -12.00 -6.29
N ILE A 181 -7.01 -12.07 -5.34
CA ILE A 181 -6.81 -12.69 -4.02
C ILE A 181 -6.57 -14.19 -4.14
N LEU A 182 -7.43 -14.90 -4.88
CA LEU A 182 -7.33 -16.35 -5.05
C LEU A 182 -6.04 -16.75 -5.77
N PHE A 183 -5.69 -16.04 -6.84
CA PHE A 183 -4.47 -16.33 -7.57
C PHE A 183 -3.22 -16.05 -6.74
N THR A 184 -3.15 -14.92 -6.03
CA THR A 184 -1.99 -14.61 -5.18
C THR A 184 -1.78 -15.68 -4.11
N GLY A 185 -2.84 -16.09 -3.43
CA GLY A 185 -2.73 -17.13 -2.40
C GLY A 185 -2.40 -18.51 -2.96
N PHE A 186 -2.94 -18.85 -4.13
CA PHE A 186 -2.58 -20.07 -4.86
C PHE A 186 -1.10 -20.06 -5.29
N PHE A 187 -0.65 -18.97 -5.90
CA PHE A 187 0.72 -18.81 -6.39
C PHE A 187 1.73 -18.86 -5.24
N ALA A 188 1.52 -18.09 -4.18
CA ALA A 188 2.40 -18.09 -3.02
C ALA A 188 2.41 -19.43 -2.27
N GLY A 189 1.27 -20.14 -2.22
CA GLY A 189 1.18 -21.45 -1.57
C GLY A 189 1.90 -22.58 -2.33
N LEU A 190 2.16 -22.41 -3.62
CA LEU A 190 2.90 -23.39 -4.44
C LEU A 190 4.42 -23.25 -4.34
N ILE A 191 4.92 -22.04 -4.06
CA ILE A 191 6.37 -21.80 -3.96
C ILE A 191 6.86 -22.40 -2.63
N PRO A 192 7.87 -23.30 -2.63
CA PRO A 192 8.36 -23.93 -1.40
C PRO A 192 8.88 -22.91 -0.38
N HIS A 193 8.74 -23.25 0.90
CA HIS A 193 9.21 -22.41 2.00
C HIS A 193 10.71 -22.09 1.86
N GLY A 194 11.06 -20.80 1.98
CA GLY A 194 12.44 -20.35 1.88
C GLY A 194 13.06 -20.46 0.48
N ALA A 195 12.30 -20.82 -0.56
CA ALA A 195 12.84 -20.96 -1.92
C ALA A 195 13.43 -19.64 -2.46
N LEU A 196 12.96 -18.50 -1.93
CA LEU A 196 13.41 -17.17 -2.34
C LEU A 196 14.44 -16.55 -1.39
N SER A 197 14.80 -17.20 -0.28
CA SER A 197 15.65 -16.60 0.76
C SER A 197 17.11 -16.41 0.35
N MET A 198 17.58 -17.21 -0.61
CA MET A 198 18.94 -17.10 -1.18
C MET A 198 18.93 -16.46 -2.58
N THR A 199 17.78 -15.97 -3.02
CA THR A 199 17.58 -15.37 -4.35
C THR A 199 17.55 -13.84 -4.22
N MET A 200 17.69 -13.12 -5.33
CA MET A 200 17.75 -11.64 -5.36
C MET A 200 19.02 -11.02 -4.79
N ARG A 201 20.15 -11.71 -4.99
CA ARG A 201 21.49 -11.19 -4.68
C ARG A 201 21.83 -9.99 -5.54
N HIS A 202 22.56 -9.02 -4.99
CA HIS A 202 22.99 -7.85 -5.75
C HIS A 202 23.92 -8.24 -6.92
N ASP A 203 24.82 -9.17 -6.69
CA ASP A 203 25.80 -9.63 -7.68
C ASP A 203 25.15 -10.42 -8.85
N ASP A 204 23.92 -10.89 -8.70
CA ASP A 204 23.23 -11.63 -9.76
C ASP A 204 22.42 -10.69 -10.65
N TRP A 205 22.89 -10.51 -11.89
CA TRP A 205 22.20 -9.72 -12.90
C TRP A 205 20.78 -10.23 -13.21
N LYS A 206 20.44 -11.48 -12.86
CA LYS A 206 19.09 -12.03 -13.06
C LYS A 206 18.11 -11.59 -11.99
N SER A 207 18.57 -11.02 -10.87
CA SER A 207 17.74 -10.65 -9.73
C SER A 207 16.56 -9.73 -10.11
N PRO A 208 16.76 -8.59 -10.81
CA PRO A 208 15.62 -7.75 -11.22
C PRO A 208 14.61 -8.48 -12.13
N ALA A 209 15.10 -9.28 -13.08
CA ALA A 209 14.25 -10.03 -14.02
C ALA A 209 13.44 -11.13 -13.33
N LEU A 210 14.06 -11.89 -12.43
CA LEU A 210 13.37 -12.90 -11.64
C LEU A 210 12.33 -12.24 -10.74
N MET A 211 12.66 -11.09 -10.14
CA MET A 211 11.73 -10.38 -9.29
C MET A 211 10.51 -9.93 -10.06
N ALA A 212 10.69 -9.36 -11.26
CA ALA A 212 9.59 -8.96 -12.12
C ALA A 212 8.63 -10.12 -12.46
N LEU A 213 9.18 -11.31 -12.70
CA LEU A 213 8.38 -12.49 -13.05
C LEU A 213 7.52 -12.98 -11.87
N ILE A 214 8.08 -12.93 -10.66
CA ILE A 214 7.41 -13.42 -9.44
C ILE A 214 6.43 -12.36 -8.90
N SER A 215 6.81 -11.08 -8.96
CA SER A 215 6.03 -9.99 -8.38
C SER A 215 4.85 -9.58 -9.26
N LEU A 216 4.97 -9.57 -10.59
CA LEU A 216 3.90 -9.14 -11.49
C LEU A 216 2.54 -9.84 -11.27
N PRO A 217 2.49 -11.19 -11.11
CA PRO A 217 1.22 -11.86 -10.91
C PRO A 217 0.80 -11.95 -9.42
N ALA A 218 1.70 -11.61 -8.49
CA ALA A 218 1.48 -11.71 -7.06
C ALA A 218 1.17 -10.35 -6.42
N TYR A 219 0.15 -10.29 -5.58
CA TYR A 219 -0.20 -9.08 -4.85
C TYR A 219 0.66 -8.89 -3.59
N SER A 220 1.05 -7.64 -3.34
CA SER A 220 1.46 -7.15 -2.03
C SER A 220 0.79 -5.80 -1.74
N GLY A 221 0.30 -5.63 -0.52
CA GLY A 221 -0.22 -4.35 -0.05
C GLY A 221 0.89 -3.30 0.08
N VAL A 222 0.51 -2.03 0.01
CA VAL A 222 1.48 -0.92 -0.05
C VAL A 222 2.36 -0.84 1.19
N LEU A 223 1.78 -1.00 2.39
CA LEU A 223 2.55 -0.97 3.65
C LEU A 223 3.50 -2.18 3.75
N PRO A 224 3.02 -3.43 3.62
CA PRO A 224 3.91 -4.60 3.62
C PRO A 224 4.98 -4.54 2.53
N GLY A 225 4.63 -4.10 1.32
CA GLY A 225 5.58 -3.88 0.23
C GLY A 225 6.71 -2.90 0.60
N MET A 226 6.38 -1.76 1.23
CA MET A 226 7.39 -0.83 1.76
C MET A 226 8.28 -1.47 2.83
N MET A 227 7.69 -2.23 3.76
CA MET A 227 8.45 -2.97 4.78
C MET A 227 9.44 -3.94 4.14
N ARG A 228 9.05 -4.63 3.06
CA ARG A 228 9.93 -5.58 2.36
C ARG A 228 11.07 -4.88 1.63
N ILE A 229 10.82 -3.73 1.00
CA ILE A 229 11.87 -2.91 0.38
C ILE A 229 12.92 -2.50 1.42
N GLY A 230 12.48 -2.11 2.62
CA GLY A 230 13.37 -1.86 3.76
C GLY A 230 14.29 -3.04 4.06
N LEU A 231 13.72 -4.24 4.20
CA LEU A 231 14.49 -5.48 4.45
C LEU A 231 15.44 -5.83 3.30
N ILE A 232 15.05 -5.57 2.04
CA ILE A 232 15.92 -5.80 0.86
C ILE A 232 17.15 -4.89 0.94
N PHE A 233 16.98 -3.62 1.31
CA PHE A 233 18.11 -2.71 1.48
C PHE A 233 18.95 -3.03 2.70
N GLU A 234 18.33 -3.40 3.82
CA GLU A 234 19.04 -3.81 5.04
C GLU A 234 19.91 -5.05 4.81
N HIS A 235 19.40 -6.04 4.09
CA HIS A 235 20.13 -7.27 3.79
C HIS A 235 21.09 -7.17 2.59
N GLY A 236 21.22 -5.99 1.96
CA GLY A 236 22.09 -5.80 0.80
C GLY A 236 21.67 -6.60 -0.44
N ASN A 237 20.38 -6.88 -0.59
CA ASN A 237 19.83 -7.49 -1.80
C ASN A 237 19.76 -6.46 -2.95
N SER A 238 19.48 -6.96 -4.17
CA SER A 238 19.41 -6.13 -5.38
C SER A 238 18.44 -4.95 -5.27
N THR A 239 18.93 -3.73 -5.50
CA THR A 239 18.11 -2.50 -5.49
C THR A 239 17.11 -2.47 -6.64
N GLY A 240 17.50 -3.00 -7.80
CA GLY A 240 16.60 -3.17 -8.94
C GLY A 240 15.49 -4.17 -8.62
N ALA A 241 15.78 -5.27 -7.92
CA ALA A 241 14.74 -6.18 -7.44
C ALA A 241 13.78 -5.47 -6.46
N ALA A 242 14.29 -4.61 -5.57
CA ALA A 242 13.45 -3.79 -4.69
C ALA A 242 12.49 -2.89 -5.49
N PHE A 243 12.99 -2.25 -6.54
CA PHE A 243 12.19 -1.41 -7.43
C PHE A 243 11.15 -2.22 -8.23
N LEU A 244 11.52 -3.40 -8.74
CA LEU A 244 10.61 -4.28 -9.47
C LEU A 244 9.52 -4.87 -8.57
N LEU A 245 9.86 -5.17 -7.31
CA LEU A 245 8.89 -5.52 -6.30
C LEU A 245 7.90 -4.38 -6.08
N PHE A 246 8.41 -3.17 -5.94
CA PHE A 246 7.59 -2.00 -5.69
C PHE A 246 6.63 -1.71 -6.84
N GLU A 247 7.15 -1.63 -8.06
CA GLU A 247 6.37 -1.25 -9.24
C GLU A 247 5.39 -2.35 -9.67
N LEU A 248 5.82 -3.61 -9.69
CA LEU A 248 5.01 -4.71 -10.20
C LEU A 248 4.28 -5.48 -9.11
N GLY A 249 4.92 -5.76 -7.97
CA GLY A 249 4.29 -6.53 -6.88
C GLY A 249 3.30 -5.73 -6.04
N VAL A 250 3.55 -4.43 -5.86
CA VAL A 250 2.59 -3.52 -5.19
C VAL A 250 1.66 -2.86 -6.19
N GLY A 251 2.16 -2.55 -7.39
CA GLY A 251 1.39 -1.90 -8.46
C GLY A 251 0.38 -2.79 -9.17
N PHE A 252 0.71 -4.07 -9.38
CA PHE A 252 -0.09 -4.99 -10.18
C PHE A 252 -0.56 -6.22 -9.39
N ASN A 253 -1.58 -6.86 -9.95
CA ASN A 253 -2.03 -8.19 -9.55
C ASN A 253 -2.84 -8.79 -10.71
N LEU A 254 -3.07 -10.10 -10.68
CA LEU A 254 -3.80 -10.77 -11.77
C LEU A 254 -5.23 -10.22 -11.95
N GLY A 255 -5.92 -9.85 -10.88
CA GLY A 255 -7.27 -9.26 -10.95
C GLY A 255 -7.30 -7.96 -11.75
N LEU A 256 -6.36 -7.05 -11.46
CA LEU A 256 -6.20 -5.79 -12.18
C LEU A 256 -5.83 -6.02 -13.65
N ILE A 257 -4.93 -6.98 -13.92
CA ILE A 257 -4.56 -7.36 -15.28
C ILE A 257 -5.79 -7.86 -16.04
N VAL A 258 -6.56 -8.80 -15.48
CA VAL A 258 -7.75 -9.35 -16.12
C VAL A 258 -8.81 -8.27 -16.36
N TRP A 259 -9.00 -7.35 -15.41
CA TRP A 259 -9.87 -6.19 -15.61
C TRP A 259 -9.39 -5.34 -16.81
N ALA A 260 -8.12 -4.93 -16.82
CA ALA A 260 -7.56 -4.12 -17.89
C ALA A 260 -7.68 -4.81 -19.25
N MET A 261 -7.44 -6.12 -19.33
CA MET A 261 -7.60 -6.86 -20.58
C MET A 261 -9.06 -6.94 -21.05
N SER A 262 -10.00 -7.09 -20.11
CA SER A 262 -11.43 -7.15 -20.44
C SER A 262 -11.97 -5.81 -20.94
N GLU A 263 -11.46 -4.70 -20.42
CA GLU A 263 -11.91 -3.35 -20.77
C GLU A 263 -11.22 -2.80 -22.02
N LEU A 264 -9.91 -3.03 -22.15
CA LEU A 264 -9.07 -2.44 -23.19
C LEU A 264 -8.91 -3.33 -24.43
N GLY A 265 -9.32 -4.59 -24.30
CA GLY A 265 -9.12 -5.65 -25.27
C GLY A 265 -7.78 -6.36 -25.09
N TRP A 266 -7.85 -7.69 -25.00
CA TRP A 266 -6.74 -8.58 -24.68
C TRP A 266 -5.42 -8.28 -25.41
N ARG A 267 -5.45 -8.07 -26.74
CA ARG A 267 -4.24 -7.82 -27.53
C ARG A 267 -3.55 -6.50 -27.17
N ARG A 268 -4.32 -5.41 -27.07
CA ARG A 268 -3.77 -4.07 -26.78
C ARG A 268 -3.29 -4.00 -25.35
N GLY A 269 -4.09 -4.52 -24.42
CA GLY A 269 -3.72 -4.58 -23.01
C GLY A 269 -2.44 -5.38 -22.78
N MET A 270 -2.29 -6.56 -23.42
CA MET A 270 -1.07 -7.37 -23.27
C MET A 270 0.17 -6.69 -23.82
N LEU A 271 0.08 -6.07 -25.00
CA LEU A 271 1.21 -5.33 -25.57
C LEU A 271 1.58 -4.13 -24.72
N TRP A 272 0.60 -3.40 -24.20
CA TRP A 272 0.84 -2.32 -23.26
C TRP A 272 1.51 -2.80 -21.98
N LEU A 273 0.97 -3.86 -21.35
CA LEU A 273 1.55 -4.45 -20.14
C LEU A 273 2.99 -4.92 -20.39
N LEU A 274 3.26 -5.58 -21.52
CA LEU A 274 4.61 -6.00 -21.89
C LEU A 274 5.56 -4.81 -22.00
N MET A 275 5.14 -3.72 -22.63
CA MET A 275 5.98 -2.51 -22.74
C MET A 275 6.22 -1.86 -21.39
N ILE A 276 5.22 -1.81 -20.50
CA ILE A 276 5.42 -1.36 -19.12
C ILE A 276 6.41 -2.26 -18.40
N CYS A 277 6.26 -3.58 -18.46
CA CYS A 277 7.21 -4.51 -17.84
C CYS A 277 8.64 -4.29 -18.34
N VAL A 278 8.84 -4.08 -19.65
CA VAL A 278 10.16 -3.77 -20.23
C VAL A 278 10.69 -2.43 -19.73
N LEU A 279 9.84 -1.40 -19.65
CA LEU A 279 10.21 -0.07 -19.15
C LEU A 279 10.63 -0.15 -17.67
N VAL A 280 9.83 -0.80 -16.82
CA VAL A 280 10.11 -0.98 -15.39
C VAL A 280 11.38 -1.81 -15.20
N LEU A 281 11.55 -2.90 -15.96
CA LEU A 281 12.79 -3.69 -15.94
C LEU A 281 14.00 -2.83 -16.30
N GLY A 282 13.92 -2.04 -17.36
CA GLY A 282 14.99 -1.14 -17.79
C GLY A 282 15.37 -0.13 -16.70
N VAL A 283 14.38 0.48 -16.04
CA VAL A 283 14.60 1.40 -14.92
C VAL A 283 15.20 0.67 -13.71
N GLY A 284 14.71 -0.53 -13.38
CA GLY A 284 15.26 -1.34 -12.29
C GLY A 284 16.73 -1.70 -12.49
N TYR A 285 17.12 -2.11 -13.71
CA TYR A 285 18.53 -2.32 -14.05
C TYR A 285 19.37 -1.05 -13.97
N LEU A 286 18.80 0.10 -14.37
CA LEU A 286 19.47 1.39 -14.28
C LEU A 286 19.68 1.82 -12.82
N MET A 287 18.76 1.45 -11.93
CA MET A 287 18.80 1.77 -10.50
C MET A 287 19.75 0.89 -9.69
N GLU A 288 20.13 -0.28 -10.20
CA GLU A 288 20.91 -1.29 -9.48
C GLU A 288 22.22 -0.76 -8.90
N GLN A 289 23.01 -0.05 -9.71
CA GLN A 289 24.33 0.47 -9.32
C GLN A 289 24.29 1.81 -8.55
N PRO A 290 23.58 2.85 -9.01
CA PRO A 290 23.64 4.17 -8.38
C PRO A 290 22.93 4.25 -7.01
N LEU A 291 22.06 3.29 -6.70
CA LEU A 291 21.25 3.28 -5.47
C LEU A 291 21.57 2.08 -4.56
N TYR A 292 22.73 1.43 -4.74
CA TYR A 292 23.19 0.38 -3.84
C TYR A 292 24.06 0.98 -2.72
N PHE A 293 23.49 1.08 -1.52
CA PHE A 293 24.13 1.71 -0.36
C PHE A 293 24.50 0.71 0.75
N ALA A 294 24.20 -0.59 0.57
CA ALA A 294 24.46 -1.61 1.59
C ALA A 294 25.96 -1.89 1.75
N LYS A 295 26.41 -2.05 3.01
CA LYS A 295 27.82 -2.27 3.35
C LYS A 295 28.25 -3.75 3.20
N GLU A 296 27.36 -4.70 3.50
CA GLU A 296 27.58 -6.15 3.36
C GLU A 296 26.31 -6.86 2.90
N GLU A 297 26.45 -7.88 2.04
CA GLU A 297 25.34 -8.70 1.54
C GLU A 297 25.06 -9.84 2.54
N ALA A 298 23.83 -9.91 3.07
CA ALA A 298 23.42 -10.97 3.96
C ALA A 298 23.33 -12.31 3.22
N VAL A 299 23.71 -13.40 3.90
CA VAL A 299 23.71 -14.74 3.28
C VAL A 299 22.30 -15.21 2.93
N HIS A 300 21.28 -14.85 3.72
CA HIS A 300 19.88 -15.20 3.49
C HIS A 300 18.96 -14.03 3.86
N THR A 301 17.80 -13.94 3.20
CA THR A 301 16.82 -12.87 3.43
C THR A 301 15.42 -13.41 3.67
N HIS A 302 14.72 -12.79 4.62
CA HIS A 302 13.31 -13.04 4.92
C HIS A 302 12.37 -12.05 4.21
N ALA A 303 12.92 -11.18 3.36
CA ALA A 303 12.14 -10.18 2.65
C ALA A 303 11.07 -10.81 1.75
N PHE A 304 11.32 -12.02 1.23
CA PHE A 304 10.48 -12.66 0.22
C PHE A 304 9.56 -13.76 0.76
N ASP A 305 9.51 -13.97 2.08
CA ASP A 305 8.77 -15.10 2.66
C ASP A 305 7.28 -15.07 2.34
N ASP A 306 6.69 -13.89 2.16
CA ASP A 306 5.25 -13.73 1.87
C ASP A 306 4.80 -14.30 0.51
N TRP A 307 5.75 -14.44 -0.43
CA TRP A 307 5.50 -15.07 -1.73
C TRP A 307 5.77 -16.57 -1.72
N THR A 308 6.10 -17.16 -0.57
CA THR A 308 6.36 -18.59 -0.43
C THR A 308 5.39 -19.26 0.54
N SER A 309 5.40 -20.58 0.57
CA SER A 309 4.66 -21.34 1.56
C SER A 309 5.14 -20.97 2.98
N PRO A 310 4.22 -20.65 3.90
CA PRO A 310 4.55 -20.28 5.28
C PRO A 310 4.91 -21.48 6.16
N PHE A 311 4.95 -22.69 5.60
CA PHE A 311 5.17 -23.95 6.30
C PHE A 311 6.31 -24.74 5.66
N PRO A 312 7.33 -25.17 6.43
CA PRO A 312 8.36 -26.08 5.95
C PRO A 312 7.76 -27.42 5.48
N SER A 313 8.42 -28.08 4.52
CA SER A 313 7.96 -29.38 4.03
C SER A 313 7.92 -30.43 5.15
N GLY A 314 6.78 -31.12 5.31
CA GLY A 314 6.62 -32.17 6.32
C GLY A 314 6.12 -31.68 7.69
N SER A 315 5.73 -30.40 7.82
CA SER A 315 5.07 -29.91 9.02
C SER A 315 3.65 -30.46 9.14
N ASN A 316 3.27 -30.98 10.32
CA ASN A 316 1.87 -31.34 10.60
C ASN A 316 1.03 -30.08 10.80
N VAL A 317 0.51 -29.52 9.70
CA VAL A 317 -0.31 -28.30 9.73
C VAL A 317 -1.76 -28.65 10.08
N SER A 318 -2.26 -28.07 11.18
CA SER A 318 -3.66 -28.15 11.59
C SER A 318 -4.40 -26.84 11.33
N TYR A 319 -5.73 -26.88 11.36
CA TYR A 319 -6.59 -25.70 11.25
C TYR A 319 -6.27 -24.63 12.31
N GLU A 320 -5.98 -25.04 13.56
CA GLU A 320 -5.67 -24.12 14.66
C GLU A 320 -4.39 -23.32 14.39
N VAL A 321 -3.36 -23.95 13.82
CA VAL A 321 -2.11 -23.27 13.44
C VAL A 321 -2.37 -22.25 12.33
N VAL A 322 -3.18 -22.61 11.34
CA VAL A 322 -3.57 -21.71 10.24
C VAL A 322 -4.35 -20.51 10.78
N LEU A 323 -5.35 -20.75 11.63
CA LEU A 323 -6.14 -19.69 12.23
C LEU A 323 -5.29 -18.78 13.12
N GLY A 324 -4.39 -19.35 13.92
CA GLY A 324 -3.44 -18.59 14.75
C GLY A 324 -2.54 -17.69 13.91
N LYS A 325 -1.94 -18.20 12.82
CA LYS A 325 -1.13 -17.40 11.89
C LYS A 325 -1.93 -16.33 11.16
N LEU A 326 -3.20 -16.60 10.84
CA LEU A 326 -4.08 -15.61 10.23
C LEU A 326 -4.39 -14.47 11.21
N MET A 327 -4.74 -14.80 12.46
CA MET A 327 -5.02 -13.81 13.50
C MET A 327 -3.81 -12.93 13.84
N GLN A 328 -2.59 -13.44 13.69
CA GLN A 328 -1.37 -12.64 13.83
C GLN A 328 -1.22 -11.55 12.76
N LYS A 329 -1.86 -11.70 11.60
CA LYS A 329 -1.82 -10.74 10.49
C LYS A 329 -2.91 -9.65 10.62
N VAL A 330 -3.91 -9.87 11.47
CA VAL A 330 -5.02 -8.93 11.68
C VAL A 330 -4.56 -7.81 12.62
N GLU A 331 -4.47 -6.59 12.11
CA GLU A 331 -4.21 -5.41 12.95
C GLU A 331 -5.54 -4.76 13.40
N VAL A 332 -5.48 -3.54 13.92
CA VAL A 332 -6.64 -2.89 14.56
C VAL A 332 -7.71 -2.45 13.54
N LEU A 333 -7.31 -2.12 12.31
CA LEU A 333 -8.19 -1.52 11.31
C LEU A 333 -8.92 -2.57 10.45
N GLU A 334 -8.29 -3.71 10.20
CA GLU A 334 -8.76 -4.78 9.31
C GLU A 334 -10.07 -5.41 9.79
N PRO A 335 -10.32 -5.69 11.09
CA PRO A 335 -11.60 -6.19 11.56
C PRO A 335 -12.75 -5.23 11.25
N VAL A 336 -12.51 -3.92 11.42
CA VAL A 336 -13.50 -2.89 11.13
C VAL A 336 -13.77 -2.82 9.63
N ALA A 337 -12.72 -2.87 8.81
CA ALA A 337 -12.85 -2.87 7.36
C ALA A 337 -13.56 -4.13 6.83
N LEU A 338 -13.19 -5.32 7.31
CA LEU A 338 -13.83 -6.59 6.96
C LEU A 338 -15.32 -6.60 7.37
N GLY A 339 -15.63 -6.15 8.59
CA GLY A 339 -17.00 -6.01 9.06
C GLY A 339 -17.80 -5.02 8.19
N GLY A 340 -17.19 -3.88 7.84
CA GLY A 340 -17.77 -2.88 6.94
C GLY A 340 -18.03 -3.43 5.54
N ILE A 341 -17.08 -4.14 4.94
CA ILE A 341 -17.25 -4.78 3.62
C ILE A 341 -18.34 -5.84 3.69
N LEU A 342 -18.40 -6.66 4.75
CA LEU A 342 -19.45 -7.67 4.92
C LEU A 342 -20.83 -7.02 5.01
N LEU A 343 -20.98 -5.93 5.76
CA LEU A 343 -22.23 -5.17 5.84
C LEU A 343 -22.62 -4.57 4.48
N LEU A 344 -21.66 -3.98 3.75
CA LEU A 344 -21.89 -3.48 2.40
C LEU A 344 -22.29 -4.60 1.43
N PHE A 345 -21.67 -5.77 1.55
CA PHE A 345 -21.97 -6.93 0.71
C PHE A 345 -23.36 -7.49 0.98
N ILE A 346 -23.76 -7.59 2.26
CA ILE A 346 -25.12 -7.98 2.65
C ILE A 346 -26.11 -6.97 2.09
N LEU A 347 -25.90 -5.67 2.32
CA LEU A 347 -26.76 -4.60 1.82
C LEU A 347 -26.85 -4.61 0.28
N GLY A 348 -25.72 -4.75 -0.41
CA GLY A 348 -25.64 -4.82 -1.87
C GLY A 348 -26.37 -6.04 -2.43
N SER A 349 -26.20 -7.20 -1.80
CA SER A 349 -26.89 -8.44 -2.16
C SER A 349 -28.40 -8.34 -1.94
N THR A 350 -28.82 -7.76 -0.81
CA THR A 350 -30.24 -7.49 -0.54
C THR A 350 -30.82 -6.57 -1.60
N LEU A 351 -30.14 -5.46 -1.94
CA LEU A 351 -30.59 -4.55 -3.00
C LEU A 351 -30.63 -5.23 -4.37
N TYR A 352 -29.65 -6.07 -4.70
CA TYR A 352 -29.63 -6.81 -5.97
C TYR A 352 -30.81 -7.79 -6.10
N CYS A 353 -31.17 -8.47 -5.00
CA CYS A 353 -32.28 -9.41 -4.98
C CYS A 353 -33.66 -8.73 -4.95
N PHE A 354 -33.82 -7.69 -4.13
CA PHE A 354 -35.14 -7.10 -3.82
C PHE A 354 -35.43 -5.78 -4.56
N ASP A 355 -34.42 -5.05 -5.03
CA ASP A 355 -34.57 -3.77 -5.76
C ASP A 355 -34.12 -3.88 -7.23
N ARG A 356 -34.56 -4.93 -7.93
CA ARG A 356 -34.22 -5.16 -9.35
C ARG A 356 -34.64 -4.03 -10.28
N VAL A 357 -35.66 -3.26 -9.91
CA VAL A 357 -36.23 -2.16 -10.71
C VAL A 357 -35.57 -0.80 -10.36
N GLY A 358 -34.69 -0.77 -9.36
CA GLY A 358 -33.99 0.44 -8.92
C GLY A 358 -34.91 1.49 -8.28
N GLN A 359 -35.96 1.06 -7.59
CA GLN A 359 -36.89 1.94 -6.89
C GLN A 359 -36.19 2.74 -5.78
N VAL A 360 -35.26 2.12 -5.05
CA VAL A 360 -34.49 2.82 -4.01
C VAL A 360 -33.65 3.92 -4.65
N GLU A 361 -33.06 3.65 -5.80
CA GLU A 361 -32.27 4.62 -6.55
C GLU A 361 -33.12 5.77 -7.10
N LYS A 362 -34.31 5.48 -7.63
CA LYS A 362 -35.28 6.49 -8.07
C LYS A 362 -35.76 7.36 -6.89
N TRP A 363 -35.98 6.78 -5.73
CA TRP A 363 -36.37 7.51 -4.52
C TRP A 363 -35.23 8.41 -3.97
N LEU A 364 -33.99 7.95 -4.07
CA LEU A 364 -32.81 8.73 -3.69
C LEU A 364 -32.54 9.88 -4.65
N THR A 365 -32.87 9.73 -5.93
CA THR A 365 -32.61 10.73 -6.98
C THR A 365 -33.79 11.67 -7.26
N THR A 366 -34.96 11.41 -6.67
CA THR A 366 -36.12 12.30 -6.77
C THR A 366 -35.86 13.61 -6.03
N LEU A 367 -35.89 14.70 -6.80
CA LEU A 367 -35.70 16.06 -6.30
C LEU A 367 -36.89 16.44 -5.37
N PRO A 368 -36.63 17.09 -4.23
CA PRO A 368 -37.70 17.65 -3.42
C PRO A 368 -38.44 18.76 -4.19
N PRO A 369 -39.72 19.02 -3.87
CA PRO A 369 -40.46 20.13 -4.48
C PRO A 369 -39.71 21.46 -4.25
N VAL A 370 -39.74 22.34 -5.26
CA VAL A 370 -39.09 23.64 -5.20
C VAL A 370 -39.68 24.43 -4.02
N SER A 371 -38.86 24.71 -3.01
CA SER A 371 -39.25 25.52 -1.87
C SER A 371 -38.98 26.98 -2.18
N GLU A 372 -39.98 27.85 -2.02
CA GLU A 372 -39.84 29.31 -2.11
C GLU A 372 -39.22 29.94 -0.85
N ALA A 373 -38.93 29.13 0.18
CA ALA A 373 -38.33 29.63 1.40
C ALA A 373 -36.88 30.10 1.15
N PRO A 374 -36.47 31.26 1.70
CA PRO A 374 -35.12 31.76 1.53
C PRO A 374 -34.12 30.75 2.07
N VAL A 375 -33.19 30.34 1.20
CA VAL A 375 -32.14 29.38 1.55
C VAL A 375 -31.23 30.03 2.59
N GLY A 376 -31.21 29.47 3.80
CA GLY A 376 -30.36 29.97 4.88
C GLY A 376 -28.88 30.03 4.46
N VAL A 377 -28.11 30.94 5.06
CA VAL A 377 -26.69 31.17 4.71
C VAL A 377 -25.84 29.88 4.79
N TRP A 378 -26.20 28.98 5.70
CA TRP A 378 -25.55 27.68 5.91
C TRP A 378 -26.04 26.55 4.97
N ASN A 379 -27.07 26.79 4.15
CA ASN A 379 -27.66 25.80 3.23
C ASN A 379 -27.38 26.16 1.76
N ARG A 380 -26.22 26.75 1.47
CA ARG A 380 -25.80 27.02 0.09
C ARG A 380 -25.22 25.77 -0.54
N GLY A 381 -25.62 25.48 -1.77
CA GLY A 381 -25.03 24.40 -2.56
C GLY A 381 -23.56 24.66 -2.83
N VAL A 382 -22.69 23.79 -2.32
CA VAL A 382 -21.26 23.83 -2.64
C VAL A 382 -21.04 23.14 -3.99
N PRO A 383 -20.39 23.80 -4.97
CA PRO A 383 -20.08 23.17 -6.25
C PRO A 383 -19.24 21.90 -6.07
N GLY A 384 -19.49 20.87 -6.88
CA GLY A 384 -18.74 19.60 -6.86
C GLY A 384 -17.21 19.77 -6.89
N PRO A 385 -16.64 20.66 -7.73
CA PRO A 385 -15.20 20.91 -7.76
C PRO A 385 -14.64 21.46 -6.44
N VAL A 386 -15.37 22.36 -5.77
CA VAL A 386 -14.96 22.92 -4.47
C VAL A 386 -14.93 21.81 -3.43
N LEU A 387 -15.93 20.93 -3.45
CA LEU A 387 -16.01 19.79 -2.54
C LEU A 387 -14.87 18.79 -2.77
N GLY A 388 -14.51 18.53 -4.03
CA GLY A 388 -13.34 17.72 -4.40
C GLY A 388 -12.01 18.33 -3.92
N VAL A 389 -11.82 19.63 -4.11
CA VAL A 389 -10.61 20.34 -3.63
C VAL A 389 -10.54 20.35 -2.11
N VAL A 390 -11.64 20.61 -1.42
CA VAL A 390 -11.69 20.58 0.06
C VAL A 390 -11.42 19.17 0.58
N ALA A 391 -11.94 18.12 -0.05
CA ALA A 391 -11.66 16.74 0.32
C ALA A 391 -10.17 16.39 0.13
N LEU A 392 -9.56 16.82 -0.99
CA LEU A 392 -8.14 16.57 -1.27
C LEU A 392 -7.23 17.35 -0.32
N LEU A 393 -7.54 18.62 -0.04
CA LEU A 393 -6.83 19.40 0.97
C LEU A 393 -7.00 18.81 2.37
N GLY A 394 -8.22 18.37 2.71
CA GLY A 394 -8.51 17.69 3.97
C GLY A 394 -7.70 16.42 4.13
N LEU A 395 -7.56 15.63 3.06
CA LEU A 395 -6.70 14.44 3.02
C LEU A 395 -5.23 14.82 3.27
N VAL A 396 -4.70 15.83 2.57
CA VAL A 396 -3.32 16.31 2.76
C VAL A 396 -3.08 16.77 4.19
N VAL A 397 -3.97 17.61 4.75
CA VAL A 397 -3.87 18.09 6.13
C VAL A 397 -3.96 16.92 7.11
N PHE A 398 -4.88 15.98 6.92
CA PHE A 398 -5.00 14.80 7.76
C PHE A 398 -3.74 13.93 7.69
N SER A 399 -3.19 13.71 6.50
CA SER A 399 -1.92 13.00 6.31
C SER A 399 -0.75 13.71 6.98
N MET A 400 -0.69 15.04 6.92
CA MET A 400 0.31 15.82 7.66
C MET A 400 0.12 15.69 9.18
N VAL A 401 -1.11 15.73 9.69
CA VAL A 401 -1.34 15.55 11.13
C VAL A 401 -0.96 14.12 11.56
N ALA A 402 -1.37 13.11 10.80
CA ALA A 402 -1.02 11.71 11.03
C ALA A 402 0.50 11.49 11.01
N LEU A 403 1.22 12.18 10.12
CA LEU A 403 2.68 12.21 10.06
C LEU A 403 3.30 12.64 11.39
N TYR A 404 2.90 13.80 11.92
CA TYR A 404 3.46 14.32 13.18
C TYR A 404 3.04 13.50 14.41
N ILE A 405 1.91 12.79 14.34
CA ILE A 405 1.48 11.84 15.39
C ILE A 405 2.30 10.54 15.31
N TYR A 406 2.52 10.01 14.11
CA TYR A 406 3.22 8.74 13.91
C TYR A 406 4.72 8.83 14.20
N TYR A 407 5.36 9.97 13.87
CA TYR A 407 6.73 10.28 14.25
C TYR A 407 6.74 11.21 15.45
N PRO A 408 6.79 10.68 16.68
CA PRO A 408 6.82 11.49 17.88
C PRO A 408 8.02 12.45 17.87
N ASP A 409 7.90 13.54 18.63
CA ASP A 409 9.06 14.38 18.87
C ASP A 409 10.14 13.61 19.66
N PRO A 410 11.41 14.05 19.62
CA PRO A 410 12.49 13.33 20.29
C PRO A 410 12.23 13.05 21.77
N LYS A 411 11.56 13.96 22.52
CA LYS A 411 11.29 13.74 23.96
C LYS A 411 10.34 12.57 24.14
N GLN A 412 9.25 12.53 23.36
CA GLN A 412 8.29 11.43 23.37
C GLN A 412 8.89 10.11 22.89
N ALA A 413 9.66 10.13 21.80
CA ALA A 413 10.31 8.94 21.26
C ALA A 413 11.23 8.28 22.30
N PHE A 414 12.09 9.05 22.98
CA PHE A 414 12.94 8.52 24.03
C PHE A 414 12.16 8.02 25.25
N ALA A 415 11.04 8.65 25.59
CA ALA A 415 10.17 8.16 26.68
C ALA A 415 9.58 6.77 26.37
N GLU A 416 9.18 6.53 25.12
CA GLU A 416 8.71 5.21 24.67
C GLU A 416 9.87 4.20 24.58
N ILE A 417 11.02 4.61 24.04
CA ILE A 417 12.22 3.76 23.96
C ILE A 417 12.61 3.25 25.34
N VAL A 418 12.57 4.09 26.38
CA VAL A 418 12.91 3.66 27.76
C VAL A 418 12.01 2.51 28.24
N ARG A 419 10.71 2.54 27.91
CA ARG A 419 9.79 1.46 28.30
C ARG A 419 10.14 0.16 27.58
N VAL A 420 10.24 0.21 26.25
CA VAL A 420 10.51 -0.97 25.41
C VAL A 420 11.89 -1.57 25.71
N ARG A 421 12.91 -0.72 25.88
CA ARG A 421 14.27 -1.13 26.28
C ARG A 421 14.29 -1.91 27.59
N THR A 422 13.53 -1.46 28.59
CA THR A 422 13.49 -2.11 29.90
C THR A 422 12.88 -3.51 29.77
N GLU A 423 11.78 -3.64 29.01
CA GLU A 423 11.14 -4.92 28.71
C GLU A 423 12.05 -5.85 27.91
N ALA A 424 12.72 -5.34 26.88
CA ALA A 424 13.69 -6.08 26.07
C ALA A 424 14.83 -6.64 26.93
N SER A 425 15.43 -5.80 27.77
CA SER A 425 16.52 -6.20 28.66
C SER A 425 16.10 -7.28 29.65
N VAL A 426 14.88 -7.19 30.21
CA VAL A 426 14.34 -8.21 31.11
C VAL A 426 14.07 -9.51 30.36
N ALA A 427 13.48 -9.44 29.16
CA ALA A 427 13.18 -10.62 28.35
C ALA A 427 14.45 -11.40 27.95
N VAL A 428 15.51 -10.71 27.53
CA VAL A 428 16.83 -11.32 27.25
C VAL A 428 17.41 -11.99 28.48
N ARG A 429 17.39 -11.32 29.64
CA ARG A 429 17.94 -11.86 30.89
C ARG A 429 17.16 -13.08 31.39
N THR A 430 15.84 -13.07 31.22
CA THR A 430 14.94 -14.14 31.67
C THR A 430 14.79 -15.29 30.66
N GLY A 431 15.44 -15.21 29.49
CA GLY A 431 15.41 -16.27 28.48
C GLY A 431 14.10 -16.35 27.69
N LYS A 432 13.24 -15.34 27.74
CA LYS A 432 11.99 -15.29 26.97
C LYS A 432 12.29 -14.85 25.52
N LYS A 433 12.79 -15.79 24.69
CA LYS A 433 13.27 -15.52 23.33
C LYS A 433 12.29 -14.74 22.45
N GLU A 434 11.06 -15.23 22.28
CA GLU A 434 10.08 -14.61 21.37
C GLU A 434 9.72 -13.18 21.79
N GLU A 435 9.53 -12.95 23.09
CA GLU A 435 9.25 -11.63 23.62
C GLU A 435 10.47 -10.71 23.51
N ALA A 436 11.68 -11.22 23.76
CA ALA A 436 12.91 -10.46 23.60
C ALA A 436 13.08 -9.97 22.16
N ILE A 437 12.94 -10.87 21.18
CA ILE A 437 13.01 -10.54 19.74
C ILE A 437 11.97 -9.46 19.40
N ARG A 438 10.72 -9.63 19.83
CA ARG A 438 9.65 -8.66 19.58
C ARG A 438 9.96 -7.29 20.15
N ARG A 439 10.46 -7.21 21.38
CA ARG A 439 10.80 -5.92 22.04
C ARG A 439 12.03 -5.26 21.44
N ILE A 440 13.03 -6.04 21.03
CA ILE A 440 14.20 -5.51 20.32
C ILE A 440 13.79 -4.93 18.96
N GLN A 441 12.91 -5.61 18.21
CA GLN A 441 12.34 -5.08 16.97
C GLN A 441 11.54 -3.79 17.20
N GLN A 442 10.74 -3.73 18.26
CA GLN A 442 10.04 -2.49 18.64
C GLN A 442 11.00 -1.36 18.99
N TRP A 443 12.11 -1.67 19.68
CA TRP A 443 13.13 -0.68 20.02
C TRP A 443 13.81 -0.15 18.76
N ASP A 444 14.27 -1.03 17.86
CA ASP A 444 14.87 -0.61 16.59
C ASP A 444 13.92 0.28 15.78
N LEU A 445 12.64 -0.10 15.67
CA LEU A 445 11.63 0.70 15.00
C LEU A 445 11.46 2.10 15.61
N LEU A 446 11.44 2.22 16.94
CA LEU A 446 11.35 3.51 17.64
C LEU A 446 12.61 4.36 17.45
N THR A 447 13.79 3.75 17.48
CA THR A 447 15.07 4.43 17.20
C THR A 447 15.07 4.97 15.76
N ARG A 448 14.49 4.24 14.81
CA ARG A 448 14.35 4.69 13.42
C ARG A 448 13.34 5.84 13.28
N LYS A 449 12.18 5.72 13.93
CA LYS A 449 11.16 6.79 14.00
C LYS A 449 11.72 8.07 14.60
N LEU A 450 12.65 7.98 15.55
CA LEU A 450 13.36 9.13 16.11
C LEU A 450 14.14 9.89 15.03
N GLN A 451 14.94 9.20 14.19
CA GLN A 451 15.72 9.83 13.11
C GLN A 451 14.81 10.59 12.14
N VAL A 452 13.76 9.92 11.67
CA VAL A 452 12.78 10.49 10.73
C VAL A 452 11.99 11.62 11.36
N GLY A 453 11.58 11.47 12.63
CA GLY A 453 10.83 12.47 13.37
C GLY A 453 11.60 13.76 13.59
N VAL A 454 12.92 13.67 13.72
CA VAL A 454 13.82 14.84 13.72
C VAL A 454 13.84 15.46 12.33
N PHE A 455 14.13 14.67 11.29
CA PHE A 455 14.22 15.15 9.91
C PHE A 455 12.94 15.88 9.45
N ILE A 456 11.75 15.35 9.76
CA ILE A 456 10.46 15.99 9.42
C ILE A 456 10.31 17.37 10.09
N ARG A 457 10.85 17.56 11.31
CA ARG A 457 10.71 18.79 12.10
C ARG A 457 11.78 19.83 11.77
N THR A 458 13.01 19.40 11.49
CA THR A 458 14.16 20.29 11.29
C THR A 458 14.58 20.42 9.82
N GLY A 459 14.06 19.58 8.93
CA GLY A 459 14.41 19.52 7.50
C GLY A 459 15.81 18.95 7.22
N SER A 460 16.57 18.57 8.25
CA SER A 460 17.92 18.02 8.14
C SER A 460 18.27 17.20 9.39
N MET A 461 19.15 16.21 9.21
CA MET A 461 19.73 15.45 10.32
C MET A 461 21.22 15.69 10.34
N ASP A 462 21.77 16.01 11.52
CA ASP A 462 23.22 16.10 11.71
C ASP A 462 23.86 14.74 11.36
N PRO A 463 24.79 14.67 10.39
CA PRO A 463 25.43 13.42 9.97
C PRO A 463 26.08 12.64 11.12
N GLU A 464 26.64 13.32 12.13
CA GLU A 464 27.25 12.65 13.27
C GLU A 464 26.20 11.99 14.16
N VAL A 465 25.10 12.70 14.43
CA VAL A 465 23.97 12.18 15.21
C VAL A 465 23.29 11.04 14.48
N GLY A 466 23.15 11.15 13.15
CA GLY A 466 22.67 10.08 12.28
C GLY A 466 23.49 8.81 12.44
N LYS A 467 24.83 8.94 12.36
CA LYS A 467 25.77 7.81 12.49
C LYS A 467 25.73 7.16 13.88
N ILE A 468 25.64 7.94 14.95
CA ILE A 468 25.54 7.41 16.32
C ILE A 468 24.22 6.65 16.52
N THR A 469 23.14 7.15 15.91
CA THR A 469 21.84 6.49 15.96
C THR A 469 21.85 5.18 15.17
N GLU A 470 22.52 5.15 14.02
CA GLU A 470 22.69 3.93 13.23
C GLU A 470 23.57 2.88 13.93
N ASP A 471 24.65 3.29 14.61
CA ASP A 471 25.46 2.37 15.44
C ASP A 471 24.60 1.71 16.53
N LEU A 472 23.65 2.42 17.15
CA LEU A 472 22.69 1.79 18.08
C LEU A 472 21.83 0.73 17.40
N ARG A 473 21.34 0.99 16.18
CA ARG A 473 20.52 0.05 15.41
C ARG A 473 21.30 -1.20 15.04
N GLU A 474 22.53 -1.04 14.54
CA GLU A 474 23.45 -2.16 14.24
C GLU A 474 23.65 -3.06 15.48
N ARG A 475 23.81 -2.49 16.69
CA ARG A 475 23.92 -3.31 17.92
C ARG A 475 22.62 -4.01 18.31
N LEU A 476 21.47 -3.38 18.08
CA LEU A 476 20.17 -4.01 18.35
C LEU A 476 19.94 -5.21 17.43
N GLU A 477 20.39 -5.10 16.18
CA GLU A 477 20.39 -6.19 15.21
C GLU A 477 21.33 -7.33 15.63
N ASP A 478 22.58 -7.04 15.97
CA ASP A 478 23.52 -8.05 16.49
C ASP A 478 22.90 -8.86 17.65
N LEU A 479 22.20 -8.16 18.56
CA LEU A 479 21.51 -8.76 19.71
C LEU A 479 20.33 -9.64 19.28
N ARG A 480 19.53 -9.17 18.31
CA ARG A 480 18.39 -9.91 17.76
C ARG A 480 18.87 -11.19 17.06
N ASP A 481 19.94 -11.10 16.28
CA ASP A 481 20.45 -12.21 15.48
C ASP A 481 21.05 -13.30 16.37
N ALA A 482 21.72 -12.93 17.47
CA ALA A 482 22.13 -13.87 18.50
C ALA A 482 20.94 -14.63 19.11
N LEU A 483 19.82 -13.95 19.37
CA LEU A 483 18.60 -14.60 19.88
C LEU A 483 17.95 -15.51 18.83
N LEU A 484 17.92 -15.09 17.56
CA LEU A 484 17.38 -15.91 16.46
C LEU A 484 18.19 -17.21 16.31
N ALA A 485 19.51 -17.12 16.40
CA ALA A 485 20.44 -18.26 16.38
C ALA A 485 20.42 -19.14 17.64
N ASP A 486 19.50 -18.89 18.59
CA ASP A 486 19.41 -19.59 19.88
C ASP A 486 20.66 -19.47 20.78
N ASP A 487 21.49 -18.43 20.56
CA ASP A 487 22.66 -18.14 21.37
C ASP A 487 22.34 -17.11 22.47
N LEU A 488 21.71 -17.59 23.55
CA LEU A 488 21.34 -16.76 24.69
C LEU A 488 22.56 -16.19 25.43
N THR A 489 23.70 -16.88 25.39
CA THR A 489 24.93 -16.44 26.07
C THR A 489 25.48 -15.21 25.37
N LYS A 490 25.65 -15.28 24.05
CA LYS A 490 26.06 -14.14 23.22
C LYS A 490 25.07 -12.99 23.33
N ALA A 491 23.76 -13.26 23.33
CA ALA A 491 22.76 -12.22 23.53
C ALA A 491 22.92 -11.48 24.88
N LYS A 492 23.24 -12.18 25.96
CA LYS A 492 23.51 -11.56 27.27
C LYS A 492 24.80 -10.73 27.29
N GLU A 493 25.82 -11.13 26.53
CA GLU A 493 27.07 -10.39 26.37
C GLU A 493 26.92 -9.12 25.51
N LEU A 494 26.03 -9.14 24.53
CA LEU A 494 25.73 -7.99 23.67
C LEU A 494 24.89 -6.92 24.38
N LEU A 495 24.09 -7.29 25.39
CA LEU A 495 23.17 -6.38 26.08
C LEU A 495 23.85 -5.11 26.66
N PRO A 496 25.01 -5.19 27.37
CA PRO A 496 25.73 -4.01 27.84
C PRO A 496 26.27 -3.12 26.70
N ILE A 497 26.60 -3.71 25.54
CA ILE A 497 27.10 -2.98 24.37
C ILE A 497 25.97 -2.14 23.77
N VAL A 498 24.79 -2.73 23.62
CA VAL A 498 23.56 -2.03 23.20
C VAL A 498 23.22 -0.88 24.16
N GLU A 499 23.25 -1.13 25.47
CA GLU A 499 22.97 -0.11 26.49
C GLU A 499 23.95 1.07 26.41
N LYS A 500 25.23 0.81 26.13
CA LYS A 500 26.24 1.86 25.94
C LYS A 500 25.99 2.67 24.66
N ALA A 501 25.62 2.02 23.56
CA ALA A 501 25.26 2.68 22.31
C ALA A 501 24.02 3.58 22.50
N TYR A 502 23.02 3.10 23.26
CA TYR A 502 21.84 3.87 23.62
C TYR A 502 22.19 5.12 24.44
N GLY A 503 23.08 4.98 25.43
CA GLY A 503 23.56 6.11 26.23
C GLY A 503 24.19 7.22 25.38
N LYS A 504 25.01 6.85 24.38
CA LYS A 504 25.59 7.80 23.42
C LYS A 504 24.51 8.46 22.57
N CYS A 505 23.61 7.67 21.99
CA CYS A 505 22.51 8.17 21.18
C CYS A 505 21.67 9.19 21.94
N ARG A 506 21.23 8.87 23.17
CA ARG A 506 20.47 9.79 24.02
C ARG A 506 21.23 11.08 24.35
N ALA A 507 22.55 11.01 24.56
CA ALA A 507 23.35 12.19 24.89
C ALA A 507 23.45 13.20 23.72
N CYS A 508 23.31 12.75 22.47
CA CYS A 508 23.34 13.61 21.30
C CYS A 508 22.07 14.44 21.12
N PHE A 509 20.90 13.88 21.49
CA PHE A 509 19.61 14.56 21.34
C PHE A 509 19.28 15.49 22.52
N LYS A 510 20.28 16.20 23.07
CA LYS A 510 20.14 17.06 24.26
C LYS A 510 18.84 17.85 24.21
N PHE A 511 17.96 17.51 25.15
CA PHE A 511 16.72 18.23 25.35
C PHE A 511 17.09 19.57 25.97
N ASN A 512 16.92 20.68 25.23
CA ASN A 512 16.76 21.96 25.91
C ASN A 512 15.52 21.78 26.82
N GLU A 513 15.77 21.75 28.12
CA GLU A 513 14.75 21.75 29.16
C GLU A 513 13.93 23.03 29.10
#